data_AF-G7YCG8-F1
#
_entry.id   AF-G7YCG8-F1
#
_cell.length_a   1.000
_cell.length_b   1.000
_cell.length_c   1.000
_cell.angle_alpha   90.00
_cell.angle_beta   90.00
_cell.angle_gamma   90.00
#
_symmetry.space_group_name_H-M   'P 1'
#
loop_
_entity.id
_entity.type
_entity.pdbx_description
1 polymer ?
#
loop_
_entity_poly.entity_id
_entity_poly.type
_entity_poly.pdbx_seq_one_letter_code
_entity_poly.pdbx_strand_id
1 'polypeptide(L)'
;MNRIAAQKMPSKKAKRLLVDTRTGDKIDLPPSGLELVYVYKKKFGDVPDYLVQRAKAVALAKQQYSDYVKEMKRREALYQVSEEEKKNPKLSVQFRLHWHKTGNKQSLTIDP
;
A
#
# COMPACT_ATOMS: atom_id res chain seq x y z
N MET A 1 -36.66 11.70 36.16
CA MET A 1 -37.52 11.98 34.97
C MET A 1 -38.98 11.80 35.37
N ASN A 2 -39.85 12.75 35.04
CA ASN A 2 -41.27 12.72 35.43
C ASN A 2 -42.09 11.79 34.50
N ARG A 3 -43.11 11.11 35.05
CA ARG A 3 -43.99 10.17 34.31
C ARG A 3 -44.65 10.80 33.08
N ILE A 4 -45.09 12.05 33.21
CA ILE A 4 -45.69 12.83 32.11
C ILE A 4 -44.67 13.04 30.97
N ALA A 5 -43.42 13.33 31.34
CA ALA A 5 -42.34 13.49 30.36
C ALA A 5 -42.02 12.17 29.65
N ALA A 6 -42.02 11.04 30.38
CA ALA A 6 -41.77 9.73 29.79
C ALA A 6 -42.87 9.28 28.81
N GLN A 7 -44.13 9.57 29.12
CA GLN A 7 -45.26 9.22 28.25
C GLN A 7 -45.37 10.10 27.00
N LYS A 8 -44.83 11.34 27.06
CA LYS A 8 -44.71 12.23 25.90
C LYS A 8 -43.56 11.87 24.96
N MET A 9 -42.64 10.98 25.37
CA MET A 9 -41.54 10.58 24.49
C MET A 9 -42.05 9.71 23.35
N PRO A 10 -41.49 9.86 22.13
CA PRO A 10 -41.87 9.01 21.00
C PRO A 10 -41.58 7.54 21.32
N SER A 11 -42.51 6.67 20.93
CA SER A 11 -42.36 5.22 21.10
C SER A 11 -41.10 4.72 20.37
N LYS A 12 -40.29 3.91 21.06
CA LYS A 12 -39.10 3.30 20.46
C LYS A 12 -39.54 2.30 19.40
N LYS A 13 -39.11 2.50 18.15
CA LYS A 13 -39.42 1.58 17.05
C LYS A 13 -38.96 0.16 17.40
N ALA A 14 -39.79 -0.83 17.10
CA ALA A 14 -39.47 -2.23 17.32
C ALA A 14 -38.21 -2.62 16.52
N LYS A 15 -37.23 -3.21 17.19
CA LYS A 15 -36.04 -3.76 16.53
C LYS A 15 -36.36 -5.13 15.95
N ARG A 16 -35.76 -5.45 14.80
CA ARG A 16 -35.78 -6.81 14.26
C ARG A 16 -34.80 -7.66 15.07
N LEU A 17 -35.35 -8.57 15.87
CA LEU A 17 -34.59 -9.44 16.75
C LEU A 17 -34.96 -10.89 16.44
N LEU A 18 -33.95 -11.73 16.26
CA LEU A 18 -34.13 -13.18 16.34
C LEU A 18 -33.98 -13.59 17.79
N VAL A 19 -34.94 -14.36 18.30
CA VAL A 19 -34.85 -14.96 19.64
C VAL A 19 -34.61 -16.45 19.43
N ASP A 20 -33.40 -16.91 19.76
CA ASP A 20 -32.96 -18.29 19.50
C ASP A 20 -33.42 -19.25 20.61
N THR A 21 -33.31 -18.81 21.87
CA THR A 21 -33.61 -19.64 23.04
C THR A 21 -34.87 -19.20 23.77
N ARG A 22 -35.53 -20.15 24.46
CA ARG A 22 -36.67 -19.89 25.36
C ARG A 22 -36.31 -18.93 26.51
N THR A 23 -35.02 -18.85 26.86
CA THR A 23 -34.42 -17.93 27.83
C THR A 23 -34.22 -16.51 27.30
N GLY A 24 -34.44 -16.27 26.01
CA GLY A 24 -34.53 -14.94 25.44
C GLY A 24 -33.21 -14.36 24.95
N ASP A 25 -32.23 -15.18 24.58
CA ASP A 25 -31.03 -14.70 23.88
C ASP A 25 -31.45 -14.08 22.54
N LYS A 26 -31.12 -12.81 22.35
CA LYS A 26 -31.56 -12.01 21.19
C LYS A 26 -30.38 -11.66 20.32
N ILE A 27 -30.52 -11.92 19.03
CA ILE A 27 -29.57 -11.54 18.00
C ILE A 27 -30.21 -10.41 17.18
N ASP A 28 -29.49 -9.29 17.05
CA ASP A 28 -29.89 -8.20 16.15
C ASP A 28 -29.81 -8.71 14.70
N LEU A 29 -30.95 -8.70 14.01
CA LEU A 29 -31.00 -9.16 12.62
C LEU A 29 -30.53 -8.06 11.68
N PRO A 30 -29.55 -8.33 10.78
CA PRO A 30 -29.24 -7.42 9.71
C PRO A 30 -30.44 -7.28 8.76
N PRO A 31 -30.65 -6.11 8.14
CA PRO A 31 -31.74 -5.95 7.19
C PRO A 31 -31.54 -6.84 5.97
N SER A 32 -32.66 -7.31 5.39
CA SER A 32 -32.73 -8.32 4.32
C SER A 32 -32.21 -7.87 2.95
N GLY A 33 -31.37 -6.82 2.90
CA GLY A 33 -30.85 -6.24 1.65
C GLY A 33 -31.80 -5.27 0.94
N LEU A 34 -33.08 -5.19 1.35
CA LEU A 34 -34.04 -4.20 0.85
C LEU A 34 -33.71 -2.77 1.32
N GLU A 35 -33.04 -2.64 2.47
CA GLU A 35 -32.66 -1.35 3.02
C GLU A 35 -31.24 -0.97 2.59
N LEU A 36 -31.10 0.27 2.10
CA LEU A 36 -29.83 0.83 1.66
C LEU A 36 -28.93 1.21 2.86
N VAL A 37 -28.37 0.22 3.54
CA VAL A 37 -27.50 0.42 4.72
C VAL A 37 -26.22 1.16 4.38
N TYR A 38 -25.63 0.83 3.22
CA TYR A 38 -24.29 1.29 2.87
C TYR A 38 -24.29 2.65 2.17
N VAL A 39 -25.39 3.02 1.49
CA VAL A 39 -25.52 4.27 0.73
C VAL A 39 -25.47 5.49 1.66
N TYR A 40 -26.04 5.40 2.86
CA TYR A 40 -26.05 6.49 3.83
C TYR A 40 -24.82 6.53 4.75
N LYS A 41 -23.77 5.74 4.46
CA LYS A 41 -22.52 5.84 5.22
C LYS A 41 -21.91 7.23 4.98
N LYS A 42 -21.47 7.88 6.06
CA LYS A 42 -20.90 9.25 5.99
C LYS A 42 -19.74 9.38 5.01
N LYS A 43 -18.90 8.34 4.92
CA LYS A 43 -17.74 8.25 4.01
C LYS A 43 -18.04 7.40 2.76
N PHE A 44 -19.31 7.26 2.38
CA PHE A 44 -19.67 6.50 1.19
C PHE A 44 -19.15 7.22 -0.05
N GLY A 45 -18.38 6.53 -0.87
CA GLY A 45 -17.71 7.11 -2.04
C GLY A 45 -16.35 7.74 -1.76
N ASP A 46 -15.99 7.97 -0.49
CA ASP A 46 -14.66 8.46 -0.15
C ASP A 46 -13.62 7.36 -0.30
N VAL A 47 -12.40 7.74 -0.72
CA VAL A 47 -11.26 6.83 -0.75
C VAL A 47 -10.76 6.58 0.68
N PRO A 48 -10.68 5.31 1.14
CA PRO A 48 -10.10 4.99 2.44
C PRO A 48 -8.69 5.55 2.67
N ASP A 49 -8.43 5.99 3.89
CA ASP A 49 -7.16 6.63 4.29
C ASP A 49 -5.94 5.75 3.98
N TYR A 50 -6.06 4.43 4.16
CA TYR A 50 -4.96 3.49 3.89
C TYR A 50 -4.56 3.45 2.41
N LEU A 51 -5.50 3.66 1.48
CA LEU A 51 -5.20 3.70 0.04
C LEU A 51 -4.40 4.95 -0.31
N VAL A 52 -4.75 6.08 0.30
CA VAL A 52 -4.02 7.35 0.15
C VAL A 52 -2.60 7.20 0.70
N GLN A 53 -2.45 6.61 1.89
CA GLN A 53 -1.14 6.34 2.49
C GLN A 53 -0.28 5.42 1.62
N ARG A 54 -0.88 4.34 1.10
CA ARG A 54 -0.20 3.41 0.19
C ARG A 54 0.28 4.11 -1.09
N ALA A 55 -0.55 4.94 -1.70
CA ALA A 55 -0.17 5.69 -2.90
C ALA A 55 1.03 6.62 -2.65
N LYS A 56 1.04 7.32 -1.50
CA LYS A 56 2.16 8.17 -1.07
C LYS A 56 3.44 7.35 -0.86
N ALA A 57 3.35 6.20 -0.20
CA ALA A 57 4.51 5.34 0.04
C ALA A 57 5.12 4.83 -1.28
N VAL A 58 4.28 4.42 -2.23
CA VAL A 58 4.74 3.98 -3.57
C VAL A 58 5.40 5.12 -4.34
N ALA A 59 4.82 6.33 -4.30
CA ALA A 59 5.42 7.50 -4.95
C ALA A 59 6.79 7.85 -4.36
N LEU A 60 6.91 7.82 -3.03
CA LEU A 60 8.17 8.06 -2.33
C LEU A 60 9.24 7.03 -2.69
N ALA A 61 8.88 5.73 -2.68
CA ALA A 61 9.81 4.66 -3.04
C ALA A 61 10.32 4.81 -4.48
N LYS A 62 9.44 5.16 -5.43
CA LYS A 62 9.82 5.45 -6.82
C LYS A 62 10.77 6.62 -6.91
N GLN A 63 10.49 7.71 -6.18
CA GLN A 63 11.34 8.90 -6.17
C GLN A 63 12.74 8.57 -5.63
N GLN A 64 12.82 7.91 -4.46
CA GLN A 64 14.07 7.50 -3.84
C GLN A 64 14.92 6.62 -4.77
N TYR A 65 14.29 5.64 -5.43
CA TYR A 65 14.98 4.81 -6.42
C TYR A 65 15.50 5.65 -7.60
N SER A 66 14.66 6.56 -8.13
CA SER A 66 15.07 7.43 -9.24
C SER A 66 16.25 8.34 -8.86
N ASP A 67 16.26 8.86 -7.64
CA ASP A 67 17.32 9.74 -7.15
C ASP A 67 18.61 8.97 -6.88
N TYR A 68 18.50 7.76 -6.32
CA TYR A 68 19.64 6.84 -6.19
C TYR A 68 20.29 6.54 -7.55
N VAL A 69 19.48 6.19 -8.56
CA VAL A 69 20.00 5.92 -9.91
C VAL A 69 20.64 7.17 -10.53
N LYS A 70 20.07 8.36 -10.33
CA LYS A 70 20.68 9.61 -10.81
C LYS A 70 22.02 9.90 -10.14
N GLU A 71 22.13 9.68 -8.83
CA GLU A 71 23.39 9.86 -8.09
C GLU A 71 24.45 8.85 -8.56
N MET A 72 24.06 7.58 -8.74
CA MET A 72 24.98 6.57 -9.28
C MET A 72 25.44 6.92 -10.69
N LYS A 73 24.53 7.32 -11.58
CA LYS A 73 24.89 7.78 -12.92
C LYS A 73 25.80 9.00 -12.89
N ARG A 74 25.59 9.95 -11.98
CA ARG A 74 26.49 11.11 -11.81
C ARG A 74 27.88 10.67 -11.36
N ARG A 75 27.98 9.76 -10.40
CA ARG A 75 29.27 9.22 -9.93
C ARG A 75 29.99 8.41 -11.01
N GLU A 76 29.27 7.57 -11.74
CA GLU A 76 29.81 6.80 -12.86
C GLU A 76 30.20 7.70 -14.03
N ALA A 77 29.41 8.73 -14.34
CA ALA A 77 29.74 9.72 -15.37
C ALA A 77 30.96 10.57 -15.03
N LEU A 78 31.33 10.68 -13.74
CA LEU A 78 32.60 11.29 -13.31
C LEU A 78 33.79 10.35 -13.53
N TYR A 79 33.58 9.03 -13.61
CA TYR A 79 34.61 8.06 -14.00
C TYR A 79 34.64 7.90 -15.53
N GLN A 80 35.10 8.94 -16.22
CA GLN A 80 35.45 8.83 -17.64
C GLN A 80 36.91 8.43 -17.75
N VAL A 81 37.15 7.17 -18.13
CA VAL A 81 38.48 6.68 -18.50
C VAL A 81 38.97 7.51 -19.69
N SER A 82 40.13 8.16 -19.56
CA SER A 82 40.69 8.94 -20.66
C SER A 82 41.06 8.03 -21.83
N GLU A 83 41.12 8.56 -23.07
CA GLU A 83 41.53 7.76 -24.24
C GLU A 83 42.92 7.12 -24.09
N GLU A 84 43.80 7.73 -23.28
CA GLU A 84 45.12 7.20 -22.96
C GLU A 84 45.05 6.01 -21.99
N GLU A 85 44.17 6.08 -20.99
CA GLU A 85 43.94 4.98 -20.06
C GLU A 85 43.23 3.79 -20.74
N LYS A 86 42.35 4.04 -21.72
CA LYS A 86 41.69 3.00 -22.53
C LYS A 86 42.68 2.20 -23.37
N LYS A 87 43.72 2.85 -23.90
CA LYS A 87 44.77 2.20 -24.70
C LYS A 87 45.76 1.40 -23.85
N ASN A 88 45.76 1.58 -22.52
CA ASN A 88 46.70 0.90 -21.65
C ASN A 88 46.35 -0.60 -21.55
N PRO A 89 47.18 -1.52 -22.08
CA PRO A 89 46.85 -2.95 -22.17
C PRO A 89 46.67 -3.60 -20.80
N LYS A 90 47.27 -3.05 -19.73
CA LYS A 90 47.06 -3.55 -18.37
C LYS A 90 45.64 -3.30 -17.87
N LEU A 91 45.10 -2.10 -18.12
CA LEU A 91 43.74 -1.74 -17.74
C LEU A 91 42.69 -2.56 -18.50
N SER A 92 42.91 -2.82 -19.79
CA SER A 92 41.96 -3.62 -20.60
C SER A 92 41.87 -5.08 -20.16
N VAL A 93 42.99 -5.70 -19.76
CA VAL A 93 43.04 -7.07 -19.23
C VAL A 93 42.40 -7.14 -17.84
N GLN A 94 42.71 -6.19 -16.96
CA GLN A 94 42.13 -6.11 -15.62
C GLN A 94 40.59 -5.95 -15.68
N PHE A 95 40.11 -5.12 -16.60
CA PHE A 95 38.70 -4.92 -16.86
C PHE A 95 38.05 -6.23 -17.33
N ARG A 96 38.60 -6.89 -18.36
CA ARG A 96 38.07 -8.17 -18.88
C ARG A 96 37.95 -9.26 -17.80
N LEU A 97 38.95 -9.38 -16.93
CA LEU A 97 38.95 -10.31 -15.79
C LEU A 97 37.87 -9.96 -14.76
N HIS A 98 37.68 -8.66 -14.48
CA HIS A 98 36.62 -8.20 -13.59
C HIS A 98 35.23 -8.52 -14.15
N TRP A 99 34.99 -8.25 -15.44
CA TRP A 99 33.72 -8.56 -16.13
C TRP A 99 33.39 -10.04 -16.16
N HIS A 100 34.39 -10.91 -16.37
CA HIS A 100 34.20 -12.37 -16.27
C HIS A 100 33.77 -12.81 -14.87
N LYS A 101 34.20 -12.09 -13.82
CA LYS A 101 33.90 -12.39 -12.42
C LYS A 101 32.54 -11.84 -11.96
N THR A 102 32.08 -10.72 -12.52
CA THR A 102 30.78 -10.10 -12.20
C THR A 102 29.64 -10.62 -13.07
N GLY A 103 29.87 -10.97 -14.33
CA GLY A 103 28.85 -11.55 -15.22
C GLY A 103 28.27 -12.88 -14.70
N ASN A 104 29.04 -13.63 -13.91
CA ASN A 104 28.59 -14.88 -13.29
C ASN A 104 27.71 -14.67 -12.03
N LYS A 105 27.45 -13.43 -11.62
CA LYS A 105 26.61 -13.08 -10.45
C LYS A 105 25.22 -12.57 -10.82
N GLN A 106 25.02 -12.10 -12.07
CA GLN A 106 23.74 -11.53 -12.51
C GLN A 106 22.69 -12.59 -12.89
N SER A 107 23.06 -13.87 -12.99
CA SER A 107 22.13 -14.98 -13.23
C SER A 107 21.36 -15.44 -11.97
N LEU A 108 21.64 -14.86 -10.79
CA LEU A 108 21.04 -15.27 -9.50
C LEU A 108 19.93 -14.32 -9.02
N THR A 109 19.49 -13.36 -9.84
CA THR A 109 18.38 -12.47 -9.49
C THR A 109 17.43 -12.35 -10.67
N ILE A 110 16.92 -13.51 -11.09
CA ILE A 110 15.66 -13.57 -11.84
C ILE A 110 14.60 -13.83 -10.76
N ASP A 111 14.05 -12.75 -10.22
CA ASP A 111 12.84 -12.86 -9.40
C ASP A 111 11.61 -12.64 -10.30
N PRO A 112 10.50 -13.36 -10.02
CA PRO A 112 9.35 -13.59 -10.91
C PRO A 112 8.44 -12.38 -11.17
#